data_AF-A0A9X2LMP6-F1
#
_entry.id   AF-A0A9X2LMP6-F1
#
_cell.length_a   1.000
_cell.length_b   1.000
_cell.length_c   1.000
_cell.angle_alpha   90.00
_cell.angle_beta   90.00
_cell.angle_gamma   90.00
#
_symmetry.space_group_name_H-M   'P 1'
#
loop_
_entity.id
_entity.type
_entity.pdbx_description
1 polymer ?
#
loop_
_entity_poly.entity_id
_entity_poly.type
_entity_poly.pdbx_seq_one_letter_code
_entity_poly.pdbx_strand_id
1 'polypeptide(L)'
;MDDLWDDITKLSAVCRKAGEHLPDEELKALQVGKVAEEAGEAMHALHGLKGLTTCGDAHDWSEVQNDLVGAVIAALLAMHYIDPEGARTTFEEIFHRRTHRGREAAAAA
;
A
#
# COMPACT_ATOMS: atom_id res chain seq x y z
N MET A 1 -6.10 12.26 8.13
CA MET A 1 -5.41 12.31 6.82
C MET A 1 -4.09 13.04 6.95
N ASP A 2 -4.05 14.22 7.60
CA ASP A 2 -2.78 14.90 7.89
C ASP A 2 -1.81 14.01 8.71
N ASP A 3 -2.32 13.43 9.80
CA ASP A 3 -1.64 12.43 10.64
C ASP A 3 -1.04 11.26 9.86
N LEU A 4 -1.82 10.67 8.94
CA LEU A 4 -1.37 9.57 8.09
C LEU A 4 -0.20 9.99 7.20
N TRP A 5 -0.32 11.11 6.48
CA TRP A 5 0.75 11.53 5.56
C TRP A 5 2.01 11.96 6.30
N ASP A 6 1.88 12.58 7.47
CA ASP A 6 3.02 12.88 8.34
C ASP A 6 3.77 11.60 8.75
N ASP A 7 3.04 10.53 9.08
CA ASP A 7 3.64 9.25 9.42
C ASP A 7 4.25 8.54 8.21
N ILE A 8 3.64 8.64 7.02
CA ILE A 8 4.23 8.15 5.76
C ILE A 8 5.53 8.89 5.44
N THR A 9 5.59 10.21 5.63
CA THR A 9 6.83 10.98 5.44
C THR A 9 7.92 10.56 6.43
N LYS A 10 7.59 10.38 7.71
CA LYS A 10 8.56 9.88 8.71
C LYS A 10 9.06 8.49 8.36
N LEU A 11 8.15 7.58 7.97
CA LEU A 11 8.51 6.21 7.59
C LEU A 11 9.36 6.20 6.32
N SER A 12 9.03 7.03 5.33
CA SER A 12 9.85 7.19 4.11
C SER A 12 11.27 7.62 4.45
N ALA A 13 11.46 8.54 5.40
CA ALA A 13 12.80 8.94 5.83
C ALA A 13 13.60 7.76 6.43
N VAL A 14 12.95 6.89 7.21
CA VAL A 14 13.56 5.66 7.74
C VAL A 14 13.97 4.72 6.61
N CYS A 15 13.07 4.46 5.65
CA CYS A 15 13.34 3.60 4.51
C CYS A 15 14.44 4.16 3.60
N ARG A 16 14.46 5.49 3.36
CA ARG A 16 15.49 6.17 2.56
C ARG A 16 16.86 6.02 3.19
N LYS A 17 16.95 6.18 4.52
CA LYS A 17 18.19 5.96 5.25
C LYS A 17 18.67 4.50 5.14
N ALA A 18 17.77 3.52 5.25
CA ALA A 18 18.13 2.12 5.09
C ALA A 18 18.65 1.79 3.68
N GLY A 19 18.12 2.46 2.65
CA GLY A 19 18.50 2.30 1.25
C GLY A 19 19.51 3.33 0.73
N GLU A 20 20.21 4.07 1.59
CA GLU A 20 21.03 5.23 1.17
C GLU A 20 22.20 4.89 0.22
N HIS A 21 22.56 3.62 0.17
CA HIS A 21 23.59 3.10 -0.72
C HIS A 21 23.11 2.84 -2.15
N LEU A 22 21.79 2.92 -2.40
CA LEU A 22 21.18 2.68 -3.70
C LEU A 22 20.93 4.01 -4.46
N PRO A 23 21.01 4.00 -5.79
CA PRO A 23 20.50 5.10 -6.61
C PRO A 23 19.00 5.36 -6.36
N ASP A 24 18.57 6.61 -6.44
CA ASP A 24 17.18 7.02 -6.15
C ASP A 24 16.15 6.29 -7.02
N GLU A 25 16.45 6.06 -8.31
CA GLU A 25 15.57 5.32 -9.22
C GLU A 25 15.43 3.83 -8.84
N GLU A 26 16.50 3.19 -8.39
CA GLU A 26 16.43 1.81 -7.89
C GLU A 26 15.63 1.74 -6.59
N LEU A 27 15.80 2.72 -5.72
CA LEU A 27 15.06 2.79 -4.47
C LEU A 27 13.56 3.00 -4.71
N LYS A 28 13.17 3.83 -5.69
CA LYS A 28 11.77 3.97 -6.14
C LYS A 28 11.23 2.64 -6.68
N ALA A 29 11.99 1.96 -7.53
CA ALA A 29 11.59 0.66 -8.09
C ALA A 29 11.37 -0.39 -6.99
N LEU A 30 12.23 -0.41 -5.97
CA LEU A 30 12.06 -1.28 -4.80
C LEU A 30 10.77 -0.99 -4.04
N GLN A 31 10.41 0.28 -3.83
CA GLN A 31 9.15 0.61 -3.16
C GLN A 31 7.93 0.17 -3.96
N VAL A 32 7.97 0.27 -5.30
CA VAL A 32 6.92 -0.29 -6.15
C VAL A 32 6.85 -1.82 -6.03
N GLY A 33 8.01 -2.49 -5.98
CA GLY A 33 8.10 -3.94 -5.75
C GLY A 33 7.49 -4.37 -4.41
N LYS A 34 7.73 -3.60 -3.33
CA LYS A 34 7.15 -3.85 -2.01
C LYS A 34 5.62 -3.87 -2.04
N VAL A 35 4.96 -3.08 -2.89
CA VAL A 35 3.50 -3.13 -3.03
C VAL A 35 3.02 -4.53 -3.45
N ALA A 36 3.74 -5.17 -4.39
CA ALA A 36 3.40 -6.52 -4.84
C ALA A 36 3.72 -7.57 -3.78
N GLU A 37 4.80 -7.38 -3.01
CA GLU A 37 5.18 -8.26 -1.91
C GLU A 37 4.09 -8.31 -0.83
N GLU A 38 3.69 -7.16 -0.29
CA GLU A 38 2.67 -7.07 0.76
C GLU A 38 1.28 -7.55 0.27
N ALA A 39 0.93 -7.24 -0.99
CA ALA A 39 -0.29 -7.78 -1.58
C ALA A 39 -0.25 -9.30 -1.76
N GLY A 40 0.95 -9.85 -2.01
CA GLY A 40 1.20 -11.29 -2.05
C GLY A 40 1.04 -11.95 -0.69
N GLU A 41 1.48 -11.30 0.39
CA GLU A 41 1.26 -11.76 1.77
C GLU A 41 -0.22 -11.81 2.12
N ALA A 42 -0.97 -10.75 1.83
CA ALA A 42 -2.42 -10.73 2.01
C ALA A 42 -3.12 -11.86 1.21
N MET A 43 -2.63 -12.15 0.01
CA MET A 43 -3.13 -13.26 -0.82
C MET A 43 -2.75 -14.61 -0.22
N HIS A 44 -1.56 -14.75 0.36
CA HIS A 44 -1.13 -15.95 1.08
C HIS A 44 -2.08 -16.22 2.26
N ALA A 45 -2.28 -15.23 3.13
CA ALA A 45 -3.17 -15.35 4.28
C ALA A 45 -4.60 -15.72 3.85
N LEU A 46 -5.09 -15.13 2.75
CA LEU A 46 -6.40 -15.47 2.19
C LEU A 46 -6.45 -16.92 1.68
N HIS A 47 -5.42 -17.39 0.96
CA HIS A 47 -5.35 -18.78 0.52
C HIS A 47 -5.28 -19.73 1.72
N GLY A 48 -4.51 -19.37 2.74
CA GLY A 48 -4.52 -19.94 4.08
C GLY A 48 -5.92 -20.15 4.65
N LEU A 49 -6.64 -19.05 4.80
CA LEU A 49 -7.99 -19.01 5.32
C LEU A 49 -8.97 -19.86 4.50
N LYS A 50 -8.75 -20.01 3.19
CA LYS A 50 -9.57 -20.81 2.29
C LYS A 50 -9.13 -22.27 2.17
N GLY A 51 -8.06 -22.68 2.86
CA GLY A 51 -7.50 -24.03 2.75
C GLY A 51 -6.92 -24.33 1.36
N LEU A 52 -6.46 -23.30 0.66
CA LEU A 52 -5.88 -23.38 -0.69
C LEU A 52 -4.34 -23.43 -0.68
N THR A 53 -3.72 -23.44 0.50
CA THR A 53 -2.27 -23.56 0.69
C THR A 53 -1.91 -24.84 1.45
N THR A 54 -0.68 -25.31 1.29
CA THR A 54 -0.11 -26.42 2.07
C THR A 54 0.56 -25.95 3.36
N CYS A 55 0.69 -24.64 3.58
CA CYS A 55 1.20 -24.11 4.84
C CYS A 55 0.20 -24.36 5.97
N GLY A 56 0.70 -24.85 7.10
CA GLY A 56 -0.09 -25.41 8.20
C GLY A 56 -0.60 -24.40 9.22
N ASP A 57 -0.60 -23.11 8.91
CA ASP A 57 -0.97 -22.05 9.83
C ASP A 57 -2.48 -21.80 9.78
N ALA A 58 -3.09 -21.62 10.96
CA ALA A 58 -4.50 -21.26 11.06
C ALA A 58 -4.66 -19.76 10.79
N HIS A 59 -4.91 -19.43 9.52
CA HIS A 59 -5.13 -18.05 9.09
C HIS A 59 -6.57 -17.60 9.40
N ASP A 60 -6.73 -16.31 9.68
CA ASP A 60 -8.02 -15.67 9.90
C ASP A 60 -8.18 -14.37 9.07
N TRP A 61 -9.35 -13.75 9.14
CA TRP A 61 -9.57 -12.47 8.46
C TRP A 61 -8.77 -11.31 9.06
N SER A 62 -8.34 -11.41 10.32
CA SER A 62 -7.55 -10.38 11.00
C SER A 62 -6.16 -10.29 10.36
N GLU A 63 -5.56 -11.44 10.06
CA GLU A 63 -4.28 -11.53 9.34
C GLU A 63 -4.39 -10.98 7.92
N VAL A 64 -5.41 -11.40 7.15
CA VAL A 64 -5.66 -10.84 5.81
C VAL A 64 -5.80 -9.32 5.86
N GLN A 65 -6.52 -8.80 6.85
CA GLN A 65 -6.71 -7.36 7.02
C GLN A 65 -5.40 -6.65 7.38
N ASN A 66 -4.57 -7.25 8.23
CA ASN A 66 -3.26 -6.71 8.60
C ASN A 66 -2.35 -6.56 7.37
N ASP A 67 -2.28 -7.58 6.53
CA ASP A 67 -1.39 -7.56 5.36
C ASP A 67 -1.93 -6.64 4.26
N LEU A 68 -3.26 -6.52 4.13
CA LEU A 68 -3.87 -5.49 3.28
C LEU A 68 -3.50 -4.07 3.74
N VAL A 69 -3.42 -3.82 5.05
CA VAL A 69 -2.93 -2.54 5.58
C VAL A 69 -1.45 -2.36 5.22
N GLY A 70 -0.63 -3.41 5.32
CA GLY A 70 0.75 -3.41 4.82
C GLY A 70 0.85 -2.97 3.35
N ALA A 71 0.01 -3.54 2.48
CA ALA A 71 -0.05 -3.18 1.06
C ALA A 71 -0.48 -1.73 0.83
N VAL A 72 -1.42 -1.20 1.62
CA VAL A 72 -1.81 0.22 1.57
C VAL A 72 -0.65 1.12 1.97
N ILE A 73 0.05 0.80 3.07
CA ILE A 73 1.21 1.56 3.53
C ILE A 73 2.32 1.55 2.48
N ALA A 74 2.63 0.38 1.91
CA ALA A 74 3.61 0.25 0.84
C ALA A 74 3.25 1.07 -0.40
N ALA A 75 1.97 1.10 -0.78
CA ALA A 75 1.51 1.92 -1.91
C ALA A 75 1.66 3.42 -1.62
N LEU A 76 1.31 3.88 -0.42
CA LEU A 76 1.48 5.28 -0.01
C LEU A 76 2.96 5.69 0.04
N LEU A 77 3.83 4.82 0.56
CA LEU A 77 5.28 5.02 0.51
C LEU A 77 5.77 5.13 -0.94
N ALA A 78 5.41 4.18 -1.81
CA ALA A 78 5.81 4.22 -3.22
C ALA A 78 5.37 5.52 -3.90
N MET A 79 4.14 5.99 -3.64
CA MET A 79 3.67 7.29 -4.13
C MET A 79 4.54 8.44 -3.63
N HIS A 80 4.85 8.49 -2.33
CA HIS A 80 5.69 9.54 -1.75
C HIS A 80 7.15 9.48 -2.26
N TYR A 81 7.66 8.30 -2.61
CA TYR A 81 8.98 8.18 -3.24
C TYR A 81 9.01 8.72 -4.67
N ILE A 82 7.93 8.55 -5.42
CA ILE A 82 7.77 9.07 -6.79
C ILE A 82 7.66 10.60 -6.77
N ASP A 83 6.85 11.14 -5.86
CA ASP A 83 6.60 12.58 -5.74
C ASP A 83 6.46 12.98 -4.25
N PRO A 84 7.57 13.36 -3.59
CA PRO A 84 7.56 13.67 -2.16
C PRO A 84 6.65 14.84 -1.77
N GLU A 85 6.47 15.81 -2.67
CA GLU A 85 5.71 17.04 -2.41
C GLU A 85 4.24 16.92 -2.83
N GLY A 86 3.97 16.22 -3.94
CA GLY A 86 2.64 16.13 -4.55
C GLY A 86 1.90 14.81 -4.35
N ALA A 87 2.50 13.78 -3.74
CA ALA A 87 1.85 12.48 -3.54
C ALA A 87 0.50 12.57 -2.81
N ARG A 88 0.43 13.42 -1.79
CA ARG A 88 -0.82 13.65 -1.04
C ARG A 88 -1.92 14.24 -1.91
N THR A 89 -1.63 15.35 -2.58
CA THR A 89 -2.57 16.02 -3.48
C THR A 89 -3.04 15.06 -4.57
N THR A 90 -2.10 14.32 -5.16
CA THR A 90 -2.39 13.30 -6.18
C THR A 90 -3.32 12.21 -5.64
N PHE A 91 -3.07 11.70 -4.43
CA PHE A 91 -3.94 10.70 -3.80
C PHE A 91 -5.35 11.25 -3.58
N GLU A 92 -5.47 12.43 -2.97
CA GLU A 92 -6.75 13.08 -2.66
C GLU A 92 -7.57 13.29 -3.94
N GLU A 93 -6.96 13.86 -4.99
CA GLU A 93 -7.62 14.09 -6.28
C GLU A 93 -8.13 12.79 -6.92
N ILE A 94 -7.28 11.76 -6.99
CA ILE A 94 -7.64 10.48 -7.60
C ILE A 94 -8.71 9.77 -6.76
N PHE A 95 -8.59 9.79 -5.44
CA PHE A 95 -9.55 9.19 -4.50
C PHE A 95 -10.93 9.85 -4.62
N HIS A 96 -10.98 11.19 -4.60
CA HIS A 96 -12.24 11.93 -4.78
C HIS A 96 -12.88 11.65 -6.13
N ARG A 97 -12.09 11.62 -7.21
CA ARG A 97 -12.59 11.30 -8.55
C ARG A 97 -13.18 9.90 -8.62
N ARG A 98 -12.53 8.89 -8.03
CA ARG A 98 -13.00 7.50 -8.04
C ARG A 98 -14.26 7.32 -7.19
N THR A 99 -14.30 7.92 -6.00
CA THR A 99 -15.47 7.82 -5.12
C THR A 99 -16.70 8.56 -5.67
N HIS A 100 -16.50 9.70 -6.35
CA HIS A 100 -17.58 10.39 -7.06
C HIS A 100 -18.21 9.49 -8.13
N ARG A 101 -17.38 8.94 -9.02
CA ARG A 101 -17.83 8.01 -10.08
C ARG A 101 -18.54 6.78 -9.51
N GLY A 102 -18.03 6.23 -8.41
CA GLY A 102 -18.66 5.08 -7.74
C GLY A 102 -20.07 5.40 -7.23
N ARG A 103 -20.28 6.59 -6.65
CA ARG A 103 -21.60 7.04 -6.19
C ARG A 103 -22.58 7.28 -7.34
N GLU A 104 -22.12 7.88 -8.43
CA GLU A 104 -22.94 8.08 -9.63
C GLU A 104 -23.38 6.75 -10.24
N ALA A 105 -22.47 5.78 -10.35
CA ALA A 105 -22.79 4.44 -10.86
C ALA A 105 -23.81 3.71 -9.98
N ALA A 106 -23.69 3.82 -8.66
CA ALA A 106 -24.63 3.21 -7.73
C ALA A 106 -26.03 3.87 -7.76
N ALA A 107 -26.11 5.19 -8.03
CA ALA A 107 -27.38 5.90 -8.14
C ALA A 107 -28.12 5.66 -9.47
N ALA A 108 -27.41 5.15 -10.49
CA ALA A 108 -27.96 4.82 -11.80
C ALA A 108 -28.40 3.34 -11.94
N ALA A 109 -28.16 2.52 -10.91
CA ALA A 109 -28.52 1.09 -10.85
C ALA A 109 -29.80 0.87 -10.04
#